data_AF-A0A838D1B6-F1
#
_entry.id   AF-A0A838D1B6-F1
#
_cell.length_a   1.000
_cell.length_b   1.000
_cell.length_c   1.000
_cell.angle_alpha   90.00
_cell.angle_beta   90.00
_cell.angle_gamma   90.00
#
_symmetry.space_group_name_H-M   'P 1'
#
loop_
_entity.id
_entity.type
_entity.pdbx_description
1 polymer ?
#
loop_
_entity_poly.entity_id
_entity_poly.type
_entity_poly.pdbx_seq_one_letter_code
_entity_poly.pdbx_strand_id
1 'polypeptide(L)'
;MKEDVEQLLINERPNAEFVGSLSAGQTFKVRRLSPSGKYAFGFAYGGANKTGWVLTSGLRAVRTGSAANWPPANSGCGENGPTMSSDRPTVELASDALGLRDTGRVRVSLRGNQTAATAVTIAQIGGRRVGGTASGTYTCITPAAGVVSLPLNDYGRRLVRRHGELKVTLAFRLVNGSAVTNTVRRAGVVRPVR
;
A
#
# COMPACT_ATOMS: atom_id res chain seq x y z
N MET A 1 -19.72 23.11 20.59
CA MET A 1 -18.37 22.83 21.10
C MET A 1 -17.53 22.44 19.90
N LYS A 2 -16.53 23.23 19.52
CA LYS A 2 -15.67 22.95 18.36
C LYS A 2 -14.69 21.84 18.76
N GLU A 3 -14.71 20.72 18.07
CA GLU A 3 -13.65 19.71 18.21
C GLU A 3 -12.35 20.33 17.68
N ASP A 4 -11.39 20.57 18.57
CA ASP A 4 -10.03 20.93 18.19
C ASP A 4 -9.43 19.73 17.45
N VAL A 5 -9.48 19.78 16.12
CA VAL A 5 -8.80 18.81 15.27
C VAL A 5 -7.32 18.93 15.58
N GLU A 6 -6.73 17.92 16.22
CA GLU A 6 -5.30 17.87 16.51
C GLU A 6 -4.53 17.90 15.16
N GLN A 7 -3.99 19.06 14.82
CA GLN A 7 -3.26 19.30 13.59
C GLN A 7 -1.76 19.38 13.87
N LEU A 8 -0.99 18.59 13.14
CA LEU A 8 0.46 18.64 13.18
C LEU A 8 0.97 19.67 12.18
N LEU A 9 1.64 20.72 12.67
CA LEU A 9 2.16 21.79 11.83
C LEU A 9 3.42 21.34 11.08
N ILE A 10 3.46 21.67 9.78
CA ILE A 10 4.61 21.49 8.90
C ILE A 10 5.29 22.86 8.77
N ASN A 11 6.57 22.90 9.10
CA ASN A 11 7.37 24.13 9.09
C ASN A 11 8.54 24.02 8.09
N GLU A 12 8.99 25.14 7.52
CA GLU A 12 10.13 25.16 6.59
C GLU A 12 11.44 24.75 7.29
N ARG A 13 11.59 25.11 8.57
CA ARG A 13 12.70 24.76 9.45
C ARG A 13 12.15 24.35 10.83
N PRO A 14 12.95 23.69 11.70
CA PRO A 14 12.52 23.37 13.06
C PRO A 14 12.00 24.61 13.79
N ASN A 15 10.76 24.57 14.27
CA ASN A 15 10.09 25.68 14.96
C ASN A 15 10.05 27.02 14.19
N ALA A 16 10.03 26.98 12.87
CA ALA A 16 10.04 28.17 12.02
C ALA A 16 8.72 28.34 11.25
N GLU A 17 8.77 29.12 10.18
CA GLU A 17 7.66 29.52 9.33
C GLU A 17 6.77 28.34 8.91
N PHE A 18 5.46 28.52 9.16
CA PHE A 18 4.42 27.55 8.84
C PHE A 18 4.26 27.43 7.32
N VAL A 19 4.30 26.20 6.81
CA VAL A 19 4.15 25.91 5.37
C VAL A 19 2.96 25.00 5.05
N GLY A 20 2.29 24.48 6.09
CA GLY A 20 1.07 23.66 5.98
C GLY A 20 0.78 22.87 7.24
N SER A 21 -0.32 22.12 7.26
CA SER A 21 -0.68 21.23 8.37
C SER A 21 -1.02 19.81 7.90
N LEU A 22 -0.88 18.87 8.82
CA LEU A 22 -1.34 17.49 8.69
C LEU A 22 -2.46 17.25 9.71
N SER A 23 -3.61 16.78 9.23
CA SER A 23 -4.67 16.29 10.09
C SER A 23 -4.35 14.89 10.62
N ALA A 24 -4.93 14.53 11.77
CA ALA A 24 -4.84 13.18 12.31
C ALA A 24 -5.16 12.11 11.25
N GLY A 25 -4.33 11.06 11.20
CA GLY A 25 -4.44 9.97 10.23
C GLY A 25 -3.74 10.20 8.89
N GLN A 26 -3.30 11.42 8.58
CA GLN A 26 -2.48 11.69 7.40
C GLN A 26 -1.04 11.21 7.59
N THR A 27 -0.34 10.95 6.47
CA THR A 27 0.95 10.24 6.50
C THR A 27 2.13 11.20 6.40
N PHE A 28 3.19 10.97 7.16
CA PHE A 28 4.44 11.73 7.04
C PHE A 28 5.62 10.78 6.85
N LYS A 29 6.30 10.89 5.71
CA LYS A 29 7.49 10.07 5.41
C LYS A 29 8.74 10.77 5.94
N VAL A 30 9.19 10.32 7.10
CA VAL A 30 10.43 10.78 7.73
C VAL A 30 11.63 10.40 6.85
N ARG A 31 12.46 11.39 6.52
CA ARG A 31 13.73 11.24 5.80
C ARG A 31 14.93 11.45 6.72
N ARG A 32 14.80 12.35 7.70
CA ARG A 32 15.86 12.72 8.64
C ARG A 32 15.25 13.21 9.95
N LEU A 33 15.93 12.96 11.08
CA LEU A 33 15.61 13.59 12.36
C LEU A 33 16.54 14.78 12.62
N SER A 34 16.08 15.78 13.37
CA SER A 34 16.97 16.84 13.88
C SER A 34 18.05 16.24 14.79
N PRO A 35 19.18 16.94 15.02
CA PRO A 35 20.21 16.47 15.96
C PRO A 35 19.66 16.14 17.36
N SER A 36 18.62 16.87 17.79
CA SER A 36 17.92 16.65 19.06
C SER A 36 16.85 15.55 19.02
N GLY A 37 16.51 15.00 17.86
CA GLY A 37 15.38 14.08 17.67
C GLY A 37 13.98 14.71 17.81
N LYS A 38 13.88 15.95 18.29
CA LYS A 38 12.62 16.66 18.55
C LYS A 38 11.80 16.93 17.27
N TYR A 39 12.46 17.02 16.12
CA TYR A 39 11.79 17.24 14.84
C TYR A 39 12.14 16.17 13.83
N ALA A 40 11.18 15.86 12.96
CA ALA A 40 11.35 15.00 11.81
C ALA A 40 11.20 15.82 10.53
N PHE A 41 12.17 15.71 9.63
CA PHE A 41 12.10 16.24 8.27
C PHE A 41 11.61 15.17 7.31
N GLY A 42 10.69 15.51 6.43
CA GLY A 42 10.05 14.53 5.58
C GLY A 42 9.03 15.12 4.63
N PHE A 43 8.35 14.22 3.92
CA PHE A 43 7.25 14.58 3.02
C PHE A 43 5.91 14.30 3.69
N ALA A 44 5.05 15.31 3.76
CA ALA A 44 3.69 15.25 4.26
C ALA A 44 2.74 14.84 3.12
N TYR A 45 2.09 13.71 3.29
CA TYR A 45 1.13 13.13 2.36
C TYR A 45 -0.30 13.40 2.85
N GLY A 46 -1.13 14.03 2.02
CA GLY A 46 -2.50 14.42 2.38
C GLY A 46 -2.83 15.85 1.93
N GLY A 47 -3.53 16.61 2.77
CA GLY A 47 -4.00 17.97 2.44
C GLY A 47 -2.89 18.97 2.09
N ALA A 48 -1.66 18.76 2.59
CA ALA A 48 -0.53 19.67 2.34
C ALA A 48 0.34 19.30 1.13
N ASN A 49 0.58 18.00 0.86
CA ASN A 49 1.49 17.49 -0.19
C ASN A 49 2.82 18.27 -0.32
N LYS A 50 3.51 18.49 0.81
CA LYS A 50 4.72 19.33 0.89
C LYS A 50 5.81 18.68 1.73
N THR A 51 7.04 19.15 1.54
CA THR A 51 8.18 18.78 2.39
C THR A 51 8.34 19.79 3.52
N GLY A 52 8.68 19.32 4.72
CA GLY A 52 8.99 20.21 5.83
C GLY A 52 9.36 19.47 7.11
N TRP A 53 9.40 20.21 8.20
CA TRP A 53 9.71 19.75 9.55
C TRP A 53 8.44 19.67 10.39
N VAL A 54 8.28 18.58 11.14
CA VAL A 54 7.19 18.40 12.08
C VAL A 54 7.74 18.01 13.45
N LEU A 55 6.95 18.23 14.52
CA LEU A 55 7.28 17.72 15.84
C LEU A 55 7.17 16.19 15.86
N THR A 56 8.24 15.51 16.28
CA THR A 56 8.25 14.05 16.36
C THR A 56 7.21 13.51 17.34
N SER A 57 6.83 14.30 18.37
CA SER A 57 5.80 13.92 19.35
C SER A 57 4.41 13.76 18.74
N GLY A 58 4.11 14.47 17.65
CA GLY A 58 2.86 14.30 16.90
C GLY A 58 2.91 13.16 15.87
N LEU A 59 4.05 12.46 15.77
CA LEU A 59 4.20 11.32 14.88
C LEU A 59 4.07 10.01 15.65
N ARG A 60 3.18 9.13 15.17
CA ARG A 60 3.17 7.74 15.61
C ARG A 60 4.02 6.90 14.67
N ALA A 61 5.15 6.42 15.16
CA ALA A 61 6.01 5.52 14.40
C ALA A 61 5.28 4.20 14.09
N VAL A 62 5.08 3.93 12.80
CA VAL A 62 4.64 2.62 12.34
C VAL A 62 5.90 1.77 12.16
N ARG A 63 6.21 0.91 13.15
CA ARG A 63 7.34 -0.03 13.07
C ARG A 63 7.13 -0.93 11.84
N THR A 64 8.05 -0.86 10.87
CA THR A 64 8.09 -1.70 9.67
C THR A 64 8.60 -3.11 9.98
N GLY A 65 7.94 -3.78 10.93
CA GLY A 65 8.15 -5.17 11.30
C GLY A 65 6.80 -5.77 11.68
N SER A 66 6.29 -6.67 10.84
CA SER A 66 5.04 -7.45 10.96
C SER A 66 3.67 -6.74 10.87
N ALA A 67 3.58 -5.41 10.80
CA ALA A 67 2.30 -4.72 10.58
C ALA A 67 1.97 -4.61 9.08
N ALA A 68 0.72 -4.90 8.73
CA ALA A 68 0.15 -4.82 7.38
C ALA A 68 0.67 -3.63 6.55
N ASN A 69 1.38 -3.90 5.45
CA ASN A 69 1.71 -2.92 4.41
C ASN A 69 0.41 -2.37 3.80
N TRP A 70 -0.20 -1.37 4.44
CA TRP A 70 -1.26 -0.60 3.84
C TRP A 70 -0.64 0.43 2.88
N PRO A 71 -1.18 0.55 1.66
CA PRO A 71 -0.85 1.67 0.79
C PRO A 71 -1.23 3.00 1.44
N PRO A 72 -0.43 4.07 1.29
CA PRO A 72 -0.89 5.41 1.62
C PRO A 72 -2.03 5.83 0.67
N ALA A 73 -2.95 6.65 1.17
CA ALA A 73 -4.12 7.13 0.40
C ALA A 73 -3.75 7.89 -0.89
N ASN A 74 -2.49 8.31 -1.02
CA ASN A 74 -1.96 9.03 -2.17
C ASN A 74 -0.86 8.27 -2.91
N SER A 75 -0.96 6.94 -3.00
CA SER A 75 0.05 6.09 -3.67
C SER A 75 0.21 6.30 -5.19
N GLY A 76 -0.30 7.40 -5.76
CA GLY A 76 -0.04 7.78 -7.16
C GLY A 76 -0.73 6.88 -8.20
N CYS A 77 -2.04 6.71 -8.10
CA CYS A 77 -2.81 5.90 -9.07
C CYS A 77 -3.19 6.65 -10.35
N GLY A 78 -2.18 6.95 -11.16
CA GLY A 78 -2.34 7.68 -12.42
C GLY A 78 -2.58 9.18 -12.23
N GLU A 79 -2.86 9.88 -13.32
CA GLU A 79 -3.01 11.35 -13.36
C GLU A 79 -4.11 11.86 -12.42
N ASN A 80 -5.19 11.09 -12.29
CA ASN A 80 -6.33 11.45 -11.43
C ASN A 80 -6.21 10.92 -9.99
N GLY A 81 -5.20 10.11 -9.69
CA GLY A 81 -5.02 9.49 -8.39
C GLY A 81 -6.14 8.52 -7.96
N PRO A 82 -6.11 8.06 -6.70
CA PRO A 82 -7.17 7.22 -6.13
C PRO A 82 -8.52 7.97 -6.02
N THR A 83 -9.62 7.23 -6.14
CA THR A 83 -10.97 7.79 -6.06
C THR A 83 -11.26 8.37 -4.68
N MET A 84 -11.79 9.60 -4.64
CA MET A 84 -12.30 10.23 -3.42
C MET A 84 -13.73 9.75 -3.15
N SER A 85 -13.91 8.85 -2.19
CA SER A 85 -15.23 8.31 -1.80
C SER A 85 -15.23 7.82 -0.35
N SER A 86 -16.38 7.89 0.32
CA SER A 86 -16.61 7.24 1.62
C SER A 86 -16.79 5.72 1.52
N ASP A 87 -17.02 5.20 0.31
CA ASP A 87 -17.28 3.78 0.09
C ASP A 87 -16.00 2.96 0.13
N ARG A 88 -16.11 1.74 0.67
CA ARG A 88 -14.98 0.82 0.73
C ARG A 88 -14.54 0.39 -0.67
N PRO A 89 -13.24 0.49 -1.02
CA PRO A 89 -12.75 -0.06 -2.27
C PRO A 89 -12.86 -1.58 -2.26
N THR A 90 -13.25 -2.18 -3.38
CA THR A 90 -13.30 -3.63 -3.58
C THR A 90 -12.44 -4.01 -4.77
N VAL A 91 -12.12 -5.30 -4.85
CA VAL A 91 -11.40 -5.88 -5.98
C VAL A 91 -11.94 -7.26 -6.28
N GLU A 92 -12.02 -7.56 -7.56
CA GLU A 92 -12.41 -8.85 -8.09
C GLU A 92 -11.27 -9.45 -8.92
N LEU A 93 -11.13 -10.77 -8.83
CA LEU A 93 -10.26 -11.52 -9.71
C LEU A 93 -11.04 -11.86 -10.97
N ALA A 94 -10.47 -11.59 -12.13
CA ALA A 94 -11.06 -12.05 -13.39
C ALA A 94 -10.90 -13.57 -13.58
N SER A 95 -9.92 -14.18 -12.91
CA SER A 95 -9.70 -15.63 -12.89
C SER A 95 -8.97 -16.03 -11.60
N ASP A 96 -9.27 -17.23 -11.11
CA ASP A 96 -8.57 -17.91 -10.03
C ASP A 96 -7.26 -18.60 -10.50
N ALA A 97 -7.09 -18.79 -11.81
CA ALA A 97 -5.86 -19.26 -12.42
C ALA A 97 -4.87 -18.10 -12.61
N LEU A 98 -3.74 -18.18 -11.92
CA LEU A 98 -2.71 -17.15 -11.91
C LEU A 98 -1.48 -17.63 -12.67
N GLY A 99 -1.18 -17.00 -13.81
CA GLY A 99 -0.06 -17.40 -14.66
C GLY A 99 1.29 -16.96 -14.10
N LEU A 100 2.19 -17.92 -13.82
CA LEU A 100 3.59 -17.69 -13.49
C LEU A 100 4.41 -17.62 -14.77
N ARG A 101 5.05 -16.47 -15.00
CA ARG A 101 6.03 -16.28 -16.08
C ARG A 101 7.41 -16.78 -15.69
N ASP A 102 8.25 -17.04 -16.68
CA ASP A 102 9.66 -17.43 -16.50
C ASP A 102 10.47 -16.40 -15.70
N THR A 103 10.05 -15.14 -15.73
CA THR A 103 10.60 -14.06 -14.89
C THR A 103 10.32 -14.23 -13.39
N GLY A 104 9.65 -15.31 -12.97
CA GLY A 104 9.25 -15.54 -11.58
C GLY A 104 8.14 -14.62 -11.07
N ARG A 105 7.36 -14.04 -11.99
CA ARG A 105 6.27 -13.11 -11.67
C ARG A 105 4.92 -13.71 -12.02
N VAL A 106 3.98 -13.59 -11.10
CA VAL A 106 2.58 -14.02 -11.23
C VAL A 106 1.78 -12.89 -11.87
N ARG A 107 1.09 -13.18 -12.97
CA ARG A 107 0.07 -12.30 -13.53
C ARG A 107 -1.25 -12.52 -12.81
N VAL A 108 -1.84 -11.44 -12.34
CA VAL A 108 -3.15 -11.43 -11.69
C VAL A 108 -4.02 -10.42 -12.42
N SER A 109 -5.09 -10.91 -13.05
CA SER A 109 -6.08 -10.06 -13.71
C SER A 109 -7.11 -9.59 -12.68
N LEU A 110 -7.25 -8.28 -12.53
CA LEU A 110 -8.02 -7.64 -11.47
C LEU A 110 -8.93 -6.56 -12.03
N ARG A 111 -10.05 -6.34 -11.34
CA ARG A 111 -10.94 -5.20 -11.55
C ARG A 111 -11.35 -4.63 -10.20
N GLY A 112 -11.21 -3.32 -10.02
CA GLY A 112 -11.76 -2.61 -8.86
C GLY A 112 -13.16 -2.09 -9.12
N ASN A 113 -13.91 -1.73 -8.07
CA ASN A 113 -15.11 -0.90 -8.22
C ASN A 113 -14.77 0.61 -8.32
N GLN A 114 -13.59 1.00 -7.86
CA GLN A 114 -13.04 2.35 -7.87
C GLN A 114 -11.52 2.29 -8.03
N THR A 115 -10.88 3.43 -8.28
CA THR A 115 -9.42 3.50 -8.35
C THR A 115 -8.86 3.52 -6.93
N ALA A 116 -8.02 2.55 -6.59
CA ALA A 116 -7.45 2.43 -5.25
C ALA A 116 -6.00 1.94 -5.30
N ALA A 117 -5.21 2.42 -4.36
CA ALA A 117 -3.89 1.88 -4.10
C ALA A 117 -4.02 0.51 -3.44
N THR A 118 -3.20 -0.45 -3.85
CA THR A 118 -3.24 -1.82 -3.34
C THR A 118 -1.86 -2.37 -3.02
N ALA A 119 -1.78 -3.03 -1.86
CA ALA A 119 -0.70 -3.94 -1.53
C ALA A 119 -1.23 -5.36 -1.59
N VAL A 120 -0.50 -6.24 -2.28
CA VAL A 120 -0.93 -7.63 -2.48
C VAL A 120 0.02 -8.55 -1.74
N THR A 121 -0.52 -9.44 -0.92
CA THR A 121 0.23 -10.55 -0.33
C THR A 121 -0.20 -11.84 -0.99
N ILE A 122 0.76 -12.64 -1.45
CA ILE A 122 0.52 -14.01 -1.92
C ILE A 122 1.06 -14.94 -0.83
N ALA A 123 0.21 -15.78 -0.26
CA ALA A 123 0.59 -16.78 0.73
C ALA A 123 0.09 -18.16 0.30
N GLN A 124 0.82 -19.21 0.66
CA GLN A 124 0.27 -20.57 0.57
C GLN A 124 -0.98 -20.66 1.46
N ILE A 125 -1.99 -21.41 1.06
CA ILE A 125 -3.19 -21.64 1.89
C ILE A 125 -2.73 -22.24 3.24
N GLY A 126 -3.11 -21.58 4.35
CA GLY A 126 -2.70 -21.97 5.71
C GLY A 126 -1.20 -21.84 6.00
N GLY A 127 -0.43 -21.27 5.08
CA GLY A 127 1.03 -21.33 5.09
C GLY A 127 1.72 -19.97 5.01
N ARG A 128 3.00 -20.02 4.62
CA ARG A 128 3.90 -18.87 4.61
C ARG A 128 3.65 -17.97 3.40
N ARG A 129 4.12 -16.72 3.50
CA ARG A 129 4.14 -15.79 2.37
C ARG A 129 5.08 -16.31 1.27
N VAL A 130 4.55 -16.38 0.04
CA VAL A 130 5.26 -16.86 -1.15
C VAL A 130 5.51 -15.77 -2.18
N GLY A 131 4.90 -14.59 -2.04
CA GLY A 131 5.10 -13.47 -2.95
C GLY A 131 4.26 -12.24 -2.64
N GLY A 132 4.10 -11.39 -3.65
CA GLY A 132 3.27 -10.18 -3.60
C GLY A 132 4.08 -8.89 -3.76
N THR A 133 3.48 -7.75 -3.42
CA THR A 133 4.15 -6.45 -3.51
C THR A 133 5.30 -6.36 -2.50
N ALA A 134 6.44 -5.81 -2.92
CA ALA A 134 7.56 -5.55 -2.03
C ALA A 134 7.19 -4.49 -0.97
N SER A 135 7.96 -4.43 0.12
CA SER A 135 7.70 -3.42 1.16
C SER A 135 7.81 -2.01 0.61
N GLY A 136 6.87 -1.14 0.96
CA GLY A 136 6.80 0.24 0.45
C GLY A 136 6.48 0.35 -1.05
N THR A 137 6.16 -0.76 -1.71
CA THR A 137 5.68 -0.75 -3.10
C THR A 137 4.20 -1.10 -3.15
N TYR A 138 3.48 -0.36 -3.99
CA TYR A 138 2.05 -0.48 -4.16
C TYR A 138 1.76 -0.51 -5.66
N THR A 139 0.66 -1.13 -6.02
CA THR A 139 0.10 -1.06 -7.37
C THR A 139 -1.26 -0.40 -7.30
N CYS A 140 -1.82 -0.05 -8.44
CA CYS A 140 -3.15 0.52 -8.50
C CYS A 140 -4.11 -0.49 -9.11
N ILE A 141 -5.31 -0.52 -8.55
CA ILE A 141 -6.47 -1.15 -9.18
C ILE A 141 -7.37 -0.05 -9.70
N THR A 142 -8.07 -0.32 -10.78
CA THR A 142 -8.97 0.62 -11.46
C THR A 142 -10.30 -0.06 -11.80
N PRO A 143 -11.36 0.72 -12.10
CA PRO A 143 -12.60 0.17 -12.64
C PRO A 143 -12.44 -0.56 -13.97
N ALA A 144 -11.44 -0.16 -14.77
CA ALA A 144 -11.01 -0.90 -15.94
C ALA A 144 -10.30 -2.20 -15.52
N ALA A 145 -10.58 -3.30 -16.23
CA ALA A 145 -9.86 -4.56 -16.04
C ALA A 145 -8.37 -4.36 -16.37
N GLY A 146 -7.50 -4.82 -15.49
CA GLY A 146 -6.06 -4.68 -15.61
C GLY A 146 -5.30 -5.92 -15.16
N VAL A 147 -4.02 -5.99 -15.50
CA VAL A 147 -3.14 -7.08 -15.08
C VAL A 147 -2.02 -6.52 -14.21
N VAL A 148 -1.91 -7.02 -12.98
CA VAL A 148 -0.76 -6.74 -12.11
C VAL A 148 0.23 -7.89 -12.16
N SER A 149 1.51 -7.56 -12.18
CA SER A 149 2.60 -8.53 -12.17
C SER A 149 3.28 -8.52 -10.81
N LEU A 150 3.17 -9.61 -10.06
CA LEU A 150 3.64 -9.72 -8.68
C LEU A 150 4.79 -10.72 -8.58
N PRO A 151 5.92 -10.38 -7.93
CA PRO A 151 7.02 -11.33 -7.78
C PRO A 151 6.67 -12.44 -6.78
N LEU A 152 7.11 -13.66 -7.08
CA LEU A 152 7.30 -14.70 -6.07
C LEU A 152 8.67 -14.53 -5.41
N ASN A 153 8.75 -14.84 -4.12
CA ASN A 153 10.03 -15.02 -3.43
C ASN A 153 10.64 -16.39 -3.75
N ASP A 154 11.88 -16.64 -3.31
CA ASP A 154 12.57 -17.90 -3.57
C ASP A 154 11.79 -19.13 -3.08
N TYR A 155 11.14 -19.00 -1.93
CA TYR A 155 10.32 -20.06 -1.37
C TYR A 155 9.13 -20.40 -2.29
N GLY A 156 8.37 -19.40 -2.74
CA GLY A 156 7.25 -19.57 -3.66
C GLY A 156 7.68 -20.16 -5.00
N ARG A 157 8.80 -19.68 -5.57
CA ARG A 157 9.36 -20.22 -6.82
C ARG A 157 9.72 -21.70 -6.69
N ARG A 158 10.36 -22.09 -5.58
CA ARG A 158 10.70 -23.50 -5.31
C ARG A 158 9.47 -24.38 -5.20
N LEU A 159 8.41 -23.91 -4.55
CA LEU A 159 7.16 -24.67 -4.42
C LEU A 159 6.52 -24.93 -5.79
N VAL A 160 6.38 -23.90 -6.64
CA VAL A 160 5.80 -24.09 -7.98
C VAL A 160 6.65 -25.03 -8.84
N ARG A 161 7.99 -24.89 -8.81
CA ARG A 161 8.90 -25.80 -9.54
C ARG A 161 8.77 -27.25 -9.09
N ARG A 162 8.58 -27.49 -7.79
CA ARG A 162 8.47 -28.84 -7.22
C ARG A 162 7.13 -29.51 -7.51
N HIS A 163 6.04 -28.74 -7.46
CA HIS A 163 4.67 -29.28 -7.48
C HIS A 163 3.92 -29.02 -8.78
N GLY A 164 4.48 -28.24 -9.71
CA GLY A 164 3.83 -27.83 -10.96
C GLY A 164 2.74 -26.77 -10.76
N GLU A 165 2.15 -26.69 -9.57
CA GLU A 165 1.20 -25.66 -9.17
C GLU A 165 1.32 -25.29 -7.69
N LEU A 166 0.77 -24.14 -7.30
CA LEU A 166 0.72 -23.68 -5.92
C LEU A 166 -0.63 -23.04 -5.61
N LYS A 167 -1.39 -23.66 -4.70
CA LYS A 167 -2.62 -23.09 -4.15
C LYS A 167 -2.28 -21.97 -3.17
N VAL A 168 -2.89 -20.79 -3.38
CA VAL A 168 -2.57 -19.58 -2.64
C VAL A 168 -3.81 -18.86 -2.13
N THR A 169 -3.62 -18.10 -1.07
CA THR A 169 -4.50 -17.00 -0.67
C THR A 169 -3.85 -15.68 -1.09
N LEU A 170 -4.57 -14.91 -1.88
CA LEU A 170 -4.29 -13.53 -2.20
C LEU A 170 -4.99 -12.63 -1.18
N ALA A 171 -4.24 -11.74 -0.52
CA ALA A 171 -4.79 -10.71 0.33
C ALA A 171 -4.47 -9.33 -0.28
N PHE A 172 -5.53 -8.61 -0.66
CA PHE A 172 -5.49 -7.27 -1.22
C PHE A 172 -5.82 -6.27 -0.11
N ARG A 173 -4.88 -5.38 0.19
CA ARG A 173 -5.08 -4.27 1.13
C ARG A 173 -5.25 -3.00 0.31
N LEU A 174 -6.46 -2.48 0.29
CA LEU A 174 -6.93 -1.41 -0.59
C LEU A 174 -7.13 -0.11 0.19
N VAL A 175 -6.67 1.01 -0.36
CA VAL A 175 -6.93 2.35 0.18
C VAL A 175 -7.31 3.30 -0.95
N ASN A 176 -8.41 4.04 -0.79
CA ASN A 176 -8.84 5.06 -1.74
C ASN A 176 -8.33 6.46 -1.35
N GLY A 177 -8.69 7.48 -2.12
CA GLY A 177 -8.21 8.86 -1.94
C GLY A 177 -8.67 9.49 -0.62
N SER A 178 -9.82 9.05 -0.10
CA SER A 178 -10.37 9.47 1.19
C SER A 178 -9.84 8.67 2.39
N ALA A 179 -8.77 7.89 2.20
CA ALA A 179 -8.19 7.00 3.20
C ALA A 179 -9.12 5.88 3.71
N VAL A 180 -10.22 5.59 2.99
CA VAL A 180 -11.08 4.46 3.31
C VAL A 180 -10.36 3.18 2.93
N THR A 181 -10.28 2.25 3.88
CA THR A 181 -9.50 1.02 3.74
C THR A 181 -10.40 -0.20 3.59
N ASN A 182 -9.92 -1.22 2.88
CA ASN A 182 -10.56 -2.53 2.83
C ASN A 182 -9.54 -3.65 2.62
N THR A 183 -9.79 -4.82 3.21
CA THR A 183 -9.01 -6.04 2.91
C THR A 183 -9.89 -7.06 2.23
N VAL A 184 -9.54 -7.42 1.00
CA VAL A 184 -10.22 -8.50 0.26
C VAL A 184 -9.29 -9.71 0.19
N ARG A 185 -9.82 -10.88 0.53
CA ARG A 185 -9.10 -12.16 0.39
C ARG A 185 -9.73 -13.01 -0.69
N ARG A 186 -8.90 -13.66 -1.50
CA ARG A 186 -9.33 -14.58 -2.56
C ARG A 186 -8.38 -15.79 -2.63
N ALA A 187 -8.93 -16.96 -2.90
CA ALA A 187 -8.12 -18.12 -3.24
C ALA A 187 -7.73 -18.06 -4.72
N GLY A 188 -6.63 -18.71 -5.07
CA GLY A 188 -6.20 -18.90 -6.46
C GLY A 188 -5.16 -19.99 -6.58
N VAL A 189 -4.80 -20.32 -7.81
CA VAL A 189 -3.80 -21.34 -8.13
C VAL A 189 -2.76 -20.74 -9.05
N VAL A 190 -1.50 -20.74 -8.62
CA VAL A 190 -0.36 -20.29 -9.42
C VAL A 190 0.17 -21.46 -10.24
N ARG A 191 0.25 -21.30 -11.56
CA ARG A 191 0.77 -22.32 -12.50
C ARG A 191 1.74 -21.71 -13.50
N PRO A 192 2.81 -22.41 -13.92
CA PRO A 192 3.63 -21.98 -15.06
C PRO A 192 2.74 -21.76 -16.29
N VAL A 193 2.94 -20.63 -16.97
CA VAL A 193 2.36 -20.42 -18.29
C VAL A 193 3.18 -21.26 -19.27
N ARG A 194 2.54 -22.17 -20.00
CA ARG A 194 3.17 -22.95 -21.07
C ARG A 194 3.33 -22.10 -22.32
#